data_AF-A0A8T1G3Y6-F1
#
_entry.id   AF-A0A8T1G3Y6-F1
#
_cell.length_a   1.000
_cell.length_b   1.000
_cell.length_c   1.000
_cell.angle_alpha   90.00
_cell.angle_beta   90.00
_cell.angle_gamma   90.00
#
_symmetry.space_group_name_H-M   'P 1'
#
loop_
_entity.id
_entity.type
_entity.pdbx_description
1 polymer ?
#
loop_
_entity_poly.entity_id
_entity_poly.type
_entity_poly.pdbx_seq_one_letter_code
_entity_poly.pdbx_strand_id
1 'polypeptide(L)' 'MPSTPQSTKKQRQHERAAAKARVVRAFKEGANWREVAAHNDVSYSTARRAVLNADGEPTTHGGVRR' A
#
# COMPACT_ATOMS: atom_id res chain seq x y z
N MET A 1 -6.20 17.22 31.17
CA MET A 1 -6.47 16.69 29.82
C MET A 1 -5.29 15.81 29.43
N PRO A 2 -5.43 14.48 29.32
CA PRO A 2 -4.32 13.65 28.87
C PRO A 2 -4.06 13.94 27.39
N SER A 3 -2.86 14.44 27.10
CA SER A 3 -2.39 14.71 25.74
C SER A 3 -2.39 13.41 24.94
N THR A 4 -3.03 13.39 23.78
CA THR A 4 -2.95 12.25 22.87
C THR A 4 -1.49 11.96 22.56
N PRO A 5 -1.02 10.71 22.72
CA PRO A 5 0.37 10.39 22.43
C PRO A 5 0.61 10.67 20.95
N GLN A 6 1.49 11.63 20.65
CA GLN A 6 1.88 11.92 19.28
C GLN A 6 2.49 10.66 18.68
N SER A 7 1.75 10.02 17.77
CA SER A 7 2.20 8.82 17.06
C SER A 7 3.60 9.07 16.50
N THR A 8 4.56 8.24 16.95
CA THR A 8 5.95 8.37 16.54
C THR A 8 6.04 8.24 15.02
N LYS A 9 7.06 8.86 14.41
CA LYS A 9 7.24 8.79 12.95
C LYS A 9 7.26 7.33 12.43
N LYS A 10 7.81 6.40 13.22
CA LYS A 10 7.83 4.96 12.91
C LYS A 10 6.43 4.37 12.89
N GLN A 11 5.60 4.65 13.89
CA GLN A 11 4.24 4.12 13.97
C GLN A 11 3.37 4.55 12.77
N ARG A 12 3.45 5.82 12.36
CA ARG A 12 2.77 6.30 11.15
C ARG A 12 3.26 5.63 9.86
N GLN A 13 4.56 5.30 9.78
CA GLN A 13 5.10 4.56 8.63
C GLN A 13 4.56 3.12 8.60
N HIS A 14 4.51 2.44 9.74
CA HIS A 14 3.94 1.09 9.86
C HIS A 14 2.45 1.07 9.46
N GLU A 15 1.67 2.03 9.96
CA GLU A 15 0.24 2.17 9.62
C GLU A 15 0.04 2.37 8.11
N ARG A 16 0.85 3.24 7.47
CA ARG A 16 0.82 3.46 6.03
C ARG A 16 1.23 2.22 5.23
N ALA A 17 2.20 1.45 5.70
CA ALA A 17 2.62 0.21 5.06
C ALA A 17 1.50 -0.84 5.12
N ALA A 18 0.86 -0.99 6.29
CA ALA A 18 -0.27 -1.88 6.47
C ALA A 18 -1.48 -1.47 5.61
N ALA A 19 -1.77 -0.17 5.53
CA ALA A 19 -2.81 0.39 4.68
C ALA A 19 -2.59 0.03 3.19
N LYS A 20 -1.37 0.19 2.68
CA LYS A 20 -1.01 -0.19 1.31
C LYS A 20 -1.18 -1.70 1.08
N ALA A 21 -0.77 -2.54 2.03
CA ALA A 21 -0.91 -3.98 1.92
C ALA A 21 -2.38 -4.42 1.80
N ARG A 22 -3.30 -3.77 2.53
CA ARG A 22 -4.75 -4.02 2.42
C ARG A 22 -5.30 -3.67 1.04
N VAL A 23 -4.89 -2.54 0.48
CA VAL A 23 -5.28 -2.11 -0.87
C VAL A 23 -4.84 -3.13 -1.92
N VAL A 24 -3.58 -3.57 -1.83
CA VAL A 24 -3.03 -4.59 -2.75
C VAL A 24 -3.77 -5.92 -2.60
N ARG A 25 -4.07 -6.33 -1.37
CA ARG A 25 -4.82 -7.56 -1.10
C ARG A 25 -6.22 -7.50 -1.73
N ALA A 26 -6.94 -6.41 -1.52
CA ALA A 26 -8.26 -6.19 -2.11
C ALA A 26 -8.21 -6.25 -3.64
N PHE A 27 -7.16 -5.71 -4.26
CA PHE A 27 -6.97 -5.82 -5.71
C PHE A 27 -6.78 -7.27 -6.16
N LYS A 28 -5.92 -8.04 -5.49
CA LYS A 28 -5.68 -9.46 -5.80
C LYS A 28 -6.92 -10.33 -5.60
N GLU A 29 -7.76 -9.98 -4.65
CA GLU A 29 -9.04 -10.63 -4.38
C GLU A 29 -10.16 -10.22 -5.37
N GLY A 30 -9.88 -9.30 -6.31
CA GLY A 30 -10.87 -8.78 -7.25
C GLY A 30 -11.88 -7.80 -6.62
N ALA A 31 -11.65 -7.39 -5.38
CA ALA A 31 -12.50 -6.45 -4.66
C ALA A 31 -12.20 -4.99 -5.04
N ASN A 32 -13.07 -4.07 -4.59
CA ASN A 32 -12.92 -2.65 -4.86
C ASN A 32 -11.79 -2.01 -4.02
N TRP A 33 -10.55 -2.15 -4.49
CA TRP A 33 -9.38 -1.61 -3.83
C TRP A 33 -9.40 -0.07 -3.68
N ARG A 34 -10.17 0.65 -4.50
CA ARG A 34 -10.30 2.12 -4.40
C ARG A 34 -11.06 2.54 -3.16
N GLU A 35 -12.12 1.80 -2.83
CA GLU A 35 -12.89 1.99 -1.60
C GLU A 35 -12.05 1.65 -0.36
N VAL A 36 -11.29 0.55 -0.43
CA VAL A 36 -10.32 0.19 0.63
C VAL A 36 -9.26 1.28 0.81
N ALA A 37 -8.80 1.91 -0.27
CA ALA A 37 -7.86 3.02 -0.19
C ALA A 37 -8.46 4.24 0.51
N ALA A 38 -9.70 4.62 0.18
CA ALA A 38 -10.41 5.71 0.84
C ALA A 38 -10.60 5.46 2.34
N HIS A 39 -10.99 4.24 2.73
CA HIS A 39 -11.15 3.86 4.13
C HIS A 39 -9.82 3.88 4.92
N ASN A 40 -8.68 3.70 4.25
CA ASN A 40 -7.36 3.65 4.89
C ASN A 40 -6.57 4.96 4.74
N ASP A 41 -7.22 6.05 4.30
CA ASP A 41 -6.58 7.35 4.02
C ASP A 41 -5.36 7.23 3.08
N VAL A 42 -5.48 6.33 2.09
CA VAL A 42 -4.48 6.16 1.04
C VAL A 42 -4.94 6.92 -0.19
N SER A 43 -4.15 7.92 -0.60
CA SER A 43 -4.44 8.67 -1.82
C SER A 43 -4.54 7.75 -3.04
N TYR A 44 -5.45 8.08 -3.96
CA TYR A 44 -5.69 7.31 -5.18
C TYR A 44 -4.39 7.04 -5.97
N SER A 45 -3.52 8.04 -6.10
CA SER A 45 -2.23 7.89 -6.77
C SER A 45 -1.31 6.87 -6.09
N THR A 46 -1.28 6.84 -4.76
CA THR A 46 -0.51 5.87 -3.98
C THR A 46 -1.10 4.47 -4.11
N ALA A 47 -2.42 4.35 -3.99
CA ALA A 47 -3.14 3.09 -4.14
C ALA A 47 -2.95 2.50 -5.55
N ARG A 48 -3.08 3.32 -6.60
CA ARG A 48 -2.85 2.94 -7.99
C ARG A 48 -1.43 2.42 -8.20
N ARG A 49 -0.40 3.09 -7.68
CA ARG A 49 1.00 2.62 -7.77
C ARG A 49 1.20 1.29 -7.03
N ALA A 50 0.61 1.13 -5.85
CA ALA A 50 0.73 -0.10 -5.07
C ALA A 50 0.12 -1.30 -5.81
N VAL A 51 -1.05 -1.10 -6.40
CA VAL A 51 -1.74 -2.11 -7.22
C VAL A 51 -0.96 -2.41 -8.49
N LEU A 52 -0.53 -1.41 -9.25
CA LEU A 52 0.28 -1.62 -10.47
C LEU A 52 1.59 -2.34 -10.19
N ASN A 53 2.28 -2.03 -9.08
CA ASN A 53 3.50 -2.73 -8.69
C ASN A 53 3.23 -4.18 -8.23
N ALA A 54 2.00 -4.49 -7.80
CA ALA A 54 1.62 -5.83 -7.36
C ALA A 54 1.05 -6.70 -8.50
N ASP A 55 0.49 -6.07 -9.52
CA ASP A 55 -0.02 -6.67 -10.76
C ASP A 55 1.05 -6.81 -11.84
N GLY A 56 2.05 -5.92 -11.79
CA GLY A 56 3.31 -6.14 -12.47
C GLY A 56 3.84 -7.48 -11.98
N GLU A 57 3.70 -8.50 -12.82
CA GLU A 57 4.52 -9.71 -12.77
C GLU A 57 5.93 -9.26 -12.39
N PRO A 58 6.65 -9.95 -11.48
CA PRO A 58 8.07 -9.71 -11.31
C PRO A 58 8.71 -10.04 -12.66
N THR A 59 8.70 -9.08 -13.58
CA THR A 59 9.46 -9.10 -14.81
C THR A 59 10.85 -9.30 -14.30
N THR A 60 11.31 -10.53 -14.48
CA THR A 60 12.62 -10.95 -14.08
C THR A 60 13.52 -10.15 -14.99
N HIS A 61 13.86 -8.92 -14.59
CA HIS A 61 15.03 -8.21 -15.04
C HIS A 61 16.25 -8.92 -14.43
N GLY A 62 16.25 -10.26 -14.53
CA GLY A 62 17.42 -11.10 -14.37
C GLY A 62 18.30 -10.72 -15.54
N GLY A 63 19.26 -9.83 -15.23
CA GLY A 63 20.25 -9.42 -16.18
C GLY A 63 20.82 -10.66 -16.88
N VAL A 64 20.77 -10.64 -18.20
CA VAL A 64 21.65 -11.47 -19.02
C VAL A 64 23.07 -11.05 -18.66
N ARG A 65 23.66 -11.74 -17.69
CA ARG A 65 25.12 -11.78 -17.53
C ARG A 65 25.62 -12.67 -18.66
N ARG A 66 26.07 -12.03 -19.73
CA ARG A 66 26.85 -12.67 -20.78
C ARG A 66 28.25 -12.97 -20.27
#